data_AF-A0A3F3QFW3-F1
#
_entry.id   AF-A0A3F3QFW3-F1
#
_cell.length_a   1.000
_cell.length_b   1.000
_cell.length_c   1.000
_cell.angle_alpha   90.00
_cell.angle_beta   90.00
_cell.angle_gamma   90.00
#
_symmetry.space_group_name_H-M   'P 1'
#
loop_
_entity.id
_entity.type
_entity.pdbx_description
1 polymer ?
#
loop_
_entity_poly.entity_id
_entity_poly.type
_entity_poly.pdbx_seq_one_letter_code
_entity_poly.pdbx_strand_id
1 'polypeptide(L)'
;MCSSTGRICDGYQQTIDRRTRASRLRLASTSPSSTSSSSSTVSVPSLVSDLILHTNEIDLTRQERWYLDFFRRNTSFQCSGYFDDDFWLRLVHQVTEAEPAVRHAAIALSALHCNFERTSTGQGAIDSRLPLQQCVKAISSLRHQLAGGGVLSRSNMQITLVTCVLFVSFMFLQGDTHSAYCHLRGGLKLLKEWRTTDMPGYSTTGSVLMKVFAHLQLQWSTFADEVFIEEVDSNRFDVPYMEINDLSLEEPTDSLEKAGSLLVSLGRLVLTPRPSGTSSPGYCTVLDSRRMAILNKLQHWTTELDNSMTCAGNTLILRDNTILTVLKLWSEIIYIMAATEARLGGSETRFDAFHLNFGRAVALAKILLLSTPA
;
A
#
# COMPACT_ATOMS: atom_id res chain seq x y z
N MET A 1 -16.86 -24.64 7.20
CA MET A 1 -15.76 -25.31 7.92
C MET A 1 -14.57 -25.37 6.97
N CYS A 2 -13.47 -24.65 7.21
CA CYS A 2 -12.31 -24.67 6.30
C CYS A 2 -11.33 -25.77 6.72
N SER A 3 -11.64 -27.00 6.34
CA SER A 3 -10.96 -28.22 6.79
C SER A 3 -9.45 -28.27 6.45
N SER A 4 -9.02 -27.54 5.43
CA SER A 4 -7.64 -27.61 4.92
C SER A 4 -6.62 -26.79 5.72
N THR A 5 -7.03 -25.92 6.64
CA THR A 5 -6.12 -25.04 7.40
C THR A 5 -6.32 -25.11 8.91
N GLY A 6 -7.17 -26.02 9.39
CA GLY A 6 -7.48 -26.15 10.82
C GLY A 6 -8.20 -24.95 11.44
N ARG A 7 -8.73 -24.02 10.63
CA ARG A 7 -9.45 -22.83 11.10
C ARG A 7 -10.96 -23.11 11.17
N ILE A 8 -11.53 -22.87 12.34
CA ILE A 8 -12.98 -22.91 12.58
C ILE A 8 -13.59 -21.63 12.00
N CYS A 9 -14.61 -21.77 11.13
CA CYS A 9 -15.41 -20.64 10.65
C CYS A 9 -16.59 -20.47 11.61
N ASP A 10 -16.58 -19.41 12.42
CA ASP A 10 -17.63 -19.14 13.41
C ASP A 10 -18.94 -18.56 12.80
N GLY A 11 -19.02 -18.47 11.47
CA GLY A 11 -20.14 -17.82 10.77
C GLY A 11 -20.06 -16.29 10.80
N TYR A 12 -20.92 -15.62 10.02
CA TYR A 12 -20.99 -14.16 9.97
C TYR A 12 -21.64 -13.63 11.25
N GLN A 13 -20.83 -13.35 12.27
CA GLN A 13 -21.25 -12.50 13.39
C GLN A 13 -21.16 -11.03 12.96
N GLN A 14 -22.19 -10.27 13.31
CA GLN A 14 -22.17 -8.80 13.24
C GLN A 14 -20.87 -8.29 13.88
N THR A 15 -20.23 -7.36 13.18
CA THR A 15 -18.88 -6.86 13.45
C THR A 15 -18.75 -6.31 14.87
N ILE A 16 -18.23 -7.15 15.78
CA ILE A 16 -17.80 -6.69 17.10
C ILE A 16 -16.45 -6.02 16.93
N ASP A 17 -16.42 -4.74 17.31
CA ASP A 17 -15.29 -3.81 17.33
C ASP A 17 -13.94 -4.48 17.66
N ARG A 18 -13.02 -4.45 16.68
CA ARG A 18 -11.67 -5.03 16.77
C ARG A 18 -10.76 -4.30 17.77
N ARG A 19 -11.19 -3.16 18.32
CA ARG A 19 -10.42 -2.40 19.32
C ARG A 19 -10.27 -3.15 20.65
N THR A 20 -11.13 -4.12 20.96
CA THR A 20 -11.16 -4.74 22.30
C THR A 20 -10.30 -6.01 22.45
N ARG A 21 -9.93 -6.72 21.37
CA ARG A 21 -9.17 -7.98 21.49
C ARG A 21 -7.70 -7.76 21.86
N ALA A 22 -7.07 -6.69 21.36
CA ALA A 22 -5.69 -6.35 21.71
C ALA A 22 -5.55 -5.82 23.16
N SER A 23 -6.64 -5.34 23.76
CA SER A 23 -6.68 -4.86 25.15
C SER A 23 -6.99 -5.96 26.16
N ARG A 24 -7.91 -6.91 25.85
CA ARG A 24 -8.30 -7.97 26.80
C ARG A 24 -7.27 -9.08 26.98
N LEU A 25 -6.38 -9.30 26.01
CA LEU A 25 -5.26 -10.25 26.17
C LEU A 25 -4.15 -9.73 27.11
N ARG A 26 -4.20 -8.45 27.52
CA ARG A 26 -3.22 -7.87 28.47
C ARG A 26 -3.64 -7.94 29.95
N LEU A 27 -4.86 -8.39 30.26
CA LEU A 27 -5.40 -8.38 31.63
C LEU A 27 -5.58 -9.76 32.26
N ALA A 28 -5.28 -10.85 31.54
CA ALA A 28 -5.48 -12.22 32.01
C ALA A 28 -4.18 -13.04 32.00
N SER A 29 -3.15 -12.56 32.71
CA SER A 29 -2.00 -13.39 33.15
C SER A 29 -1.13 -12.63 34.14
N THR A 30 -1.65 -12.38 35.34
CA THR A 30 -0.81 -12.05 36.50
C THR A 30 -0.74 -13.26 37.42
N SER A 31 0.43 -13.89 37.46
CA SER A 31 0.88 -14.73 38.57
C SER A 31 2.42 -14.67 38.60
N PRO A 32 3.05 -14.46 39.77
CA PRO A 32 4.48 -14.23 39.86
C PRO A 32 5.20 -15.58 40.04
N SER A 33 6.11 -15.90 39.13
CA SER A 33 7.07 -16.99 39.32
C SER A 33 8.47 -16.45 39.09
N SER A 34 9.17 -16.26 40.21
CA SER A 34 10.58 -15.96 40.29
C SER A 34 11.40 -17.14 39.77
N THR A 35 12.10 -16.95 38.65
CA THR A 35 13.27 -17.77 38.30
C THR A 35 14.27 -16.91 37.58
N SER A 36 15.40 -16.70 38.24
CA SER A 36 16.61 -16.08 37.73
C SER A 36 17.19 -16.90 36.58
N SER A 37 17.30 -16.30 35.39
CA SER A 37 18.18 -16.81 34.33
C SER A 37 18.71 -15.65 33.49
N SER A 38 20.03 -15.51 33.54
CA SER A 38 20.95 -14.66 32.77
C SER A 38 20.38 -13.98 31.52
N SER A 39 20.32 -12.64 31.57
CA SER A 39 20.11 -11.76 30.43
C SER A 39 21.25 -11.88 29.43
N SER A 40 21.00 -12.50 28.29
CA SER A 40 21.86 -12.37 27.11
C SER A 40 21.49 -11.07 26.39
N THR A 41 22.10 -9.97 26.79
CA THR A 41 22.10 -8.73 25.99
C THR A 41 22.88 -9.00 24.71
N VAL A 42 22.17 -9.13 23.58
CA VAL A 42 22.84 -9.10 22.28
C VAL A 42 23.29 -7.66 22.04
N SER A 43 24.59 -7.46 22.19
CA SER A 43 25.29 -6.22 21.92
C SER A 43 25.09 -5.80 20.46
N VAL A 44 24.76 -4.53 20.27
CA VAL A 44 24.92 -3.83 18.98
C VAL A 44 26.33 -4.15 18.48
N PRO A 45 26.52 -4.65 17.24
CA PRO A 45 27.87 -4.94 16.75
C PRO A 45 28.69 -3.64 16.77
N SER A 46 29.65 -3.57 17.69
CA SER A 46 30.68 -2.55 17.71
C SER A 46 31.67 -2.87 16.60
N LEU A 47 31.27 -2.62 15.37
CA LEU A 47 32.21 -2.51 14.26
C LEU A 47 32.53 -1.03 14.10
N VAL A 48 33.76 -0.68 14.47
CA VAL A 48 34.46 0.51 13.97
C VAL A 48 34.57 0.35 12.45
N SER A 49 33.51 0.74 11.75
CA SER A 49 33.65 1.24 10.39
C SER A 49 33.72 2.74 10.54
N ASP A 50 34.89 3.31 10.25
CA ASP A 50 35.02 4.70 9.84
C ASP A 50 34.13 4.87 8.59
N LEU A 51 32.85 5.10 8.83
CA LEU A 51 31.91 5.51 7.81
C LEU A 51 32.35 6.89 7.38
N ILE A 52 32.76 7.02 6.11
CA ILE A 52 32.78 8.32 5.43
C ILE A 52 31.39 8.90 5.65
N LEU A 53 31.28 9.85 6.58
CA LEU A 53 30.02 10.55 6.81
C LEU A 53 29.74 11.33 5.54
N HIS A 54 28.72 10.90 4.79
CA HIS A 54 28.15 11.77 3.79
C HIS A 54 27.70 13.03 4.52
N THR A 55 28.06 14.21 3.98
CA THR A 55 27.81 15.53 4.58
C THR A 55 26.36 15.73 5.03
N ASN A 56 25.45 15.00 4.40
CA ASN A 56 24.01 15.06 4.53
C ASN A 56 23.48 14.25 5.73
N GLU A 57 24.34 13.44 6.38
CA GLU A 57 24.00 12.53 7.50
C GLU A 57 24.70 12.89 8.81
N ILE A 58 25.45 14.00 8.85
CA ILE A 58 26.24 14.42 10.02
C ILE A 58 25.34 14.61 11.25
N ASP A 59 24.14 15.14 11.05
CA ASP A 59 23.17 15.44 12.12
C ASP A 59 22.40 14.20 12.61
N LEU A 60 22.60 13.02 11.98
CA LEU A 60 21.94 11.79 12.38
C LEU A 60 22.69 11.08 13.50
N THR A 61 21.96 10.64 14.51
CA THR A 61 22.44 9.71 15.53
C THR A 61 22.78 8.35 14.91
N ARG A 62 23.59 7.55 15.62
CA ARG A 62 23.92 6.18 15.19
C ARG A 62 22.66 5.34 14.92
N GLN A 63 21.64 5.49 15.75
CA GLN A 63 20.38 4.76 15.62
C GLN A 63 19.60 5.19 14.38
N GLU A 64 19.51 6.49 14.11
CA GLU A 64 18.88 7.03 12.90
C GLU A 64 19.57 6.54 11.62
N ARG A 65 20.91 6.52 11.60
CA ARG A 65 21.67 5.98 10.44
C ARG A 65 21.39 4.51 10.20
N TRP A 66 21.28 3.71 11.26
CA TRP A 66 20.94 2.30 11.14
C TRP A 66 19.56 2.10 10.52
N TYR A 67 18.55 2.84 11.00
CA TYR A 67 17.20 2.77 10.43
C TYR A 67 17.13 3.33 9.00
N LEU A 68 17.96 4.31 8.66
CA LEU A 68 18.08 4.79 7.29
C LEU A 68 18.70 3.73 6.36
N ASP A 69 19.74 3.02 6.80
CA ASP A 69 20.29 1.88 6.06
C ASP A 69 19.29 0.73 5.93
N PHE A 70 18.54 0.42 7.01
CA PHE A 70 17.45 -0.55 6.99
C PHE A 70 16.31 -0.12 6.04
N PHE A 71 16.03 1.18 5.94
CA PHE A 71 15.11 1.69 4.93
C PHE A 71 15.61 1.34 3.53
N ARG A 72 16.88 1.67 3.24
CA ARG A 72 17.49 1.51 1.92
C ARG A 72 17.56 0.05 1.46
N ARG A 73 17.80 -0.89 2.38
CA ARG A 73 18.02 -2.32 2.08
C ARG A 73 16.77 -3.18 2.17
N ASN A 74 15.83 -2.83 3.04
CA ASN A 74 14.70 -3.70 3.37
C ASN A 74 13.37 -3.00 3.17
N THR A 75 13.16 -1.86 3.82
CA THR A 75 11.82 -1.25 3.89
C THR A 75 11.34 -0.74 2.54
N SER A 76 12.20 -0.07 1.76
CA SER A 76 11.81 0.42 0.43
C SER A 76 11.45 -0.72 -0.52
N PHE A 77 12.24 -1.81 -0.51
CA PHE A 77 11.96 -3.00 -1.30
C PHE A 77 10.61 -3.64 -0.93
N GLN A 78 10.35 -3.83 0.38
CA GLN A 78 9.07 -4.38 0.83
C GLN A 78 7.87 -3.47 0.47
N CYS A 79 8.06 -2.15 0.50
CA CYS A 79 7.03 -1.19 0.09
C CYS A 79 6.80 -1.15 -1.43
N SER A 80 7.81 -1.47 -2.25
CA SER A 80 7.63 -1.65 -3.70
C SER A 80 6.71 -2.82 -4.04
N GLY A 81 6.59 -3.79 -3.11
CA GLY A 81 5.75 -4.96 -3.27
C GLY A 81 6.24 -5.83 -4.42
N TYR A 82 5.31 -6.25 -5.26
CA TYR A 82 5.60 -7.20 -6.36
C TYR A 82 5.95 -6.51 -7.68
N PHE A 83 5.65 -5.23 -7.83
CA PHE A 83 5.94 -4.49 -9.05
C PHE A 83 7.15 -3.61 -8.80
N ASP A 84 8.10 -3.57 -9.74
CA ASP A 84 9.23 -2.65 -9.71
C ASP A 84 8.72 -1.20 -9.77
N ASP A 85 8.38 -0.66 -8.60
CA ASP A 85 7.88 0.69 -8.44
C ASP A 85 9.08 1.64 -8.32
N ASP A 86 9.33 2.37 -9.40
CA ASP A 86 10.39 3.35 -9.54
C ASP A 86 10.33 4.46 -8.46
N PHE A 87 9.17 4.67 -7.84
CA PHE A 87 9.08 5.52 -6.65
C PHE A 87 9.96 4.96 -5.52
N TRP A 88 9.73 3.70 -5.17
CA TRP A 88 10.36 3.04 -4.02
C TRP A 88 11.81 2.65 -4.31
N LEU A 89 12.12 2.29 -5.55
CA LEU A 89 13.46 1.82 -5.93
C LEU A 89 14.43 2.94 -6.29
N ARG A 90 13.93 4.14 -6.63
CA ARG A 90 14.78 5.23 -7.10
C ARG A 90 14.42 6.59 -6.52
N LEU A 91 13.20 7.09 -6.76
CA LEU A 91 12.85 8.47 -6.44
C LEU A 91 12.97 8.76 -4.94
N VAL A 92 12.42 7.88 -4.09
CA VAL A 92 12.44 8.09 -2.63
C VAL A 92 13.87 8.13 -2.08
N HIS A 93 14.78 7.34 -2.64
CA HIS A 93 16.19 7.32 -2.25
C HIS A 93 16.86 8.64 -2.60
N GLN A 94 16.68 9.14 -3.83
CA GLN A 94 17.25 10.42 -4.28
C GLN A 94 16.81 11.59 -3.38
N VAL A 95 15.52 11.64 -3.03
CA VAL A 95 14.98 12.72 -2.20
C VAL A 95 15.39 12.55 -0.73
N THR A 96 15.53 11.32 -0.24
CA THR A 96 16.04 11.03 1.12
C THR A 96 17.48 11.52 1.31
N GLU A 97 18.33 11.43 0.28
CA GLU A 97 19.70 11.96 0.35
C GLU A 97 19.73 13.49 0.47
N ALA A 98 18.84 14.18 -0.23
CA ALA A 98 18.83 15.64 -0.30
C ALA A 98 18.06 16.28 0.87
N GLU A 99 16.93 15.71 1.27
CA GLU A 99 15.90 16.46 1.99
C GLU A 99 15.62 15.90 3.39
N PRO A 100 15.88 16.68 4.47
CA PRO A 100 15.69 16.23 5.85
C PRO A 100 14.27 15.76 6.18
N ALA A 101 13.25 16.39 5.59
CA ALA A 101 11.85 16.03 5.80
C ALA A 101 11.59 14.57 5.36
N VAL A 102 12.01 14.22 4.15
CA VAL A 102 11.86 12.87 3.59
C VAL A 102 12.74 11.88 4.34
N ARG A 103 13.96 12.27 4.70
CA ARG A 103 14.88 11.43 5.47
C ARG A 103 14.30 10.98 6.80
N HIS A 104 13.75 11.91 7.58
CA HIS A 104 13.11 11.56 8.84
C HIS A 104 11.83 10.73 8.64
N ALA A 105 11.05 10.97 7.59
CA ALA A 105 9.89 10.14 7.28
C ALA A 105 10.27 8.70 6.89
N ALA A 106 11.37 8.54 6.14
CA ALA A 106 11.90 7.23 5.77
C ALA A 106 12.41 6.45 6.99
N ILE A 107 13.13 7.13 7.90
CA ILE A 107 13.57 6.56 9.19
C ILE A 107 12.36 6.17 10.05
N ALA A 108 11.30 6.99 10.08
CA ALA A 108 10.08 6.67 10.82
C ALA A 108 9.43 5.37 10.30
N LEU A 109 9.25 5.28 8.98
CA LEU A 109 8.67 4.11 8.33
C LEU A 109 9.50 2.85 8.54
N SER A 110 10.82 2.95 8.42
CA SER A 110 11.72 1.80 8.60
C SER A 110 11.82 1.34 10.05
N ALA A 111 11.75 2.26 11.00
CA ALA A 111 11.66 1.91 12.41
C ALA A 111 10.36 1.20 12.76
N LEU A 112 9.23 1.67 12.20
CA LEU A 112 7.94 0.98 12.36
C LEU A 112 7.95 -0.40 11.71
N HIS A 113 8.51 -0.53 10.50
CA HIS A 113 8.67 -1.80 9.80
C HIS A 113 9.53 -2.80 10.58
N CYS A 114 10.68 -2.37 11.10
CA CYS A 114 11.52 -3.21 11.94
C CYS A 114 10.79 -3.67 13.22
N ASN A 115 10.00 -2.80 13.85
CA ASN A 115 9.18 -3.17 15.00
C ASN A 115 8.10 -4.22 14.62
N PHE A 116 7.51 -4.11 13.43
CA PHE A 116 6.55 -5.07 12.91
C PHE A 116 7.16 -6.45 12.68
N GLU A 117 8.35 -6.52 12.07
CA GLU A 117 9.09 -7.79 11.88
C GLU A 117 9.48 -8.44 13.21
N ARG A 118 9.96 -7.63 14.18
CA ARG A 118 10.28 -8.08 15.54
C ARG A 118 9.06 -8.65 16.28
N THR A 119 7.91 -7.99 16.15
CA THR A 119 6.66 -8.46 16.75
C THR A 119 6.23 -9.79 16.15
N SER A 120 6.37 -9.93 14.82
CA SER A 120 5.97 -11.13 14.08
C SER A 120 6.86 -12.33 14.41
N THR A 121 8.15 -12.11 14.64
CA THR A 121 9.13 -13.15 14.99
C THR A 121 9.24 -13.41 16.50
N GLY A 122 8.58 -12.60 17.34
CA GLY A 122 8.66 -12.68 18.80
C GLY A 122 10.02 -12.25 19.37
N GLN A 123 10.81 -11.48 18.62
CA GLN A 123 12.18 -11.12 18.98
C GLN A 123 12.32 -9.66 19.42
N GLY A 124 12.86 -9.45 20.63
CA GLY A 124 13.40 -8.16 21.06
C GLY A 124 12.40 -7.14 21.62
N ALA A 125 12.94 -6.04 22.15
CA ALA A 125 12.15 -4.92 22.65
C ALA A 125 11.67 -4.02 21.50
N ILE A 126 10.40 -3.62 21.56
CA ILE A 126 9.79 -2.70 20.61
C ILE A 126 9.96 -1.26 21.13
N ASP A 127 10.60 -0.40 20.34
CA ASP A 127 10.64 1.04 20.61
C ASP A 127 9.54 1.73 19.81
N SER A 128 8.40 1.97 20.45
CA SER A 128 7.26 2.67 19.83
C SER A 128 7.44 4.19 19.77
N ARG A 129 8.43 4.76 20.48
CA ARG A 129 8.62 6.22 20.56
C ARG A 129 9.41 6.74 19.39
N LEU A 130 10.47 6.03 18.98
CA LEU A 130 11.35 6.47 17.91
C LEU A 130 10.60 6.73 16.58
N PRO A 131 9.73 5.83 16.07
CA PRO A 131 9.00 6.08 14.83
C PRO A 131 8.20 7.39 14.88
N LEU A 132 7.50 7.65 15.98
CA LEU A 132 6.70 8.86 16.17
C LEU A 132 7.55 10.13 16.30
N GLN A 133 8.68 10.06 17.01
CA GLN A 133 9.63 11.18 17.10
C GLN A 133 10.17 11.57 15.72
N GLN A 134 10.44 10.58 14.88
CA GLN A 134 10.90 10.81 13.50
C GLN A 134 9.79 11.42 12.62
N CYS A 135 8.53 11.01 12.79
CA CYS A 135 7.40 11.69 12.15
C CYS A 135 7.34 13.18 12.54
N VAL A 136 7.52 13.51 13.83
CA VAL A 136 7.54 14.90 14.29
C VAL A 136 8.69 15.69 13.67
N LYS A 137 9.90 15.11 13.59
CA LYS A 137 11.05 15.73 12.91
C LYS A 137 10.76 15.98 11.43
N ALA A 138 10.22 14.99 10.73
CA ALA A 138 9.85 15.10 9.33
C ALA A 138 8.84 16.22 9.07
N ILE A 139 7.77 16.29 9.88
CA ILE A 139 6.76 17.35 9.79
C ILE A 139 7.37 18.73 10.09
N SER A 140 8.23 18.82 11.12
CA SER A 140 8.91 20.08 11.47
C SER A 140 9.80 20.58 10.32
N SER A 141 10.62 19.70 9.74
CA SER A 141 11.47 20.02 8.60
C SER A 141 10.66 20.45 7.38
N LEU A 142 9.56 19.73 7.08
CA LEU A 142 8.68 20.08 5.97
C LEU A 142 8.02 21.45 6.19
N ARG A 143 7.52 21.73 7.40
CA ARG A 143 6.93 23.04 7.73
C ARG A 143 7.93 24.18 7.59
N HIS A 144 9.17 23.99 8.04
CA HIS A 144 10.22 24.99 7.88
C HIS A 144 10.51 25.29 6.41
N GLN A 145 10.59 24.26 5.57
CA GLN A 145 10.80 24.40 4.13
C GLN A 145 9.64 25.14 3.44
N LEU A 146 8.41 24.96 3.92
CA LEU A 146 7.21 25.56 3.34
C LEU A 146 6.88 26.96 3.90
N ALA A 147 7.61 27.45 4.90
CA ALA A 147 7.30 28.71 5.60
C ALA A 147 7.46 29.98 4.75
N GLY A 148 8.01 29.88 3.54
CA GLY A 148 8.34 31.01 2.66
C GLY A 148 7.17 31.77 2.02
N GLY A 149 5.90 31.44 2.33
CA GLY A 149 4.71 32.22 1.99
C GLY A 149 4.36 32.41 0.51
N GLY A 150 5.19 31.94 -0.42
CA GLY A 150 4.99 32.04 -1.87
C GLY A 150 4.32 30.80 -2.49
N VAL A 151 4.11 30.86 -3.81
CA VAL A 151 3.69 29.70 -4.61
C VAL A 151 4.69 28.56 -4.41
N LEU A 152 4.19 27.35 -4.16
CA LEU A 152 5.04 26.17 -3.97
C LEU A 152 5.92 25.94 -5.20
N SER A 153 7.23 25.93 -5.01
CA SER A 153 8.16 25.49 -6.05
C SER A 153 7.93 24.02 -6.39
N ARG A 154 8.30 23.60 -7.59
CA ARG A 154 8.22 22.17 -7.97
C ARG A 154 9.03 21.28 -7.02
N SER A 155 10.19 21.73 -6.55
CA SER A 155 10.94 20.97 -5.54
C SER A 155 10.12 20.78 -4.25
N ASN A 156 9.50 21.85 -3.74
CA ASN A 156 8.67 21.77 -2.54
C ASN A 156 7.47 20.84 -2.71
N MET A 157 6.82 20.86 -3.87
CA MET A 157 5.73 19.94 -4.15
C MET A 157 6.21 18.49 -4.21
N GLN A 158 7.34 18.21 -4.85
CA GLN A 158 7.91 16.86 -4.96
C GLN A 158 8.23 16.31 -3.57
N ILE A 159 8.90 17.11 -2.75
CA ILE A 159 9.29 16.78 -1.38
C ILE A 159 8.07 16.48 -0.52
N THR A 160 7.03 17.32 -0.64
CA THR A 160 5.77 17.12 0.06
C THR A 160 5.07 15.84 -0.39
N LEU A 161 5.00 15.57 -1.69
CA LEU A 161 4.37 14.37 -2.25
C LEU A 161 5.10 13.09 -1.83
N VAL A 162 6.43 13.06 -1.87
CA VAL A 162 7.24 11.91 -1.41
C VAL A 162 7.04 11.69 0.09
N THR A 163 7.03 12.77 0.89
CA THR A 163 6.76 12.70 2.33
C THR A 163 5.34 12.15 2.60
N CYS A 164 4.35 12.56 1.82
CA CYS A 164 2.98 12.03 1.91
C CYS A 164 2.94 10.52 1.65
N VAL A 165 3.61 10.03 0.61
CA VAL A 165 3.66 8.59 0.32
C VAL A 165 4.24 7.80 1.50
N LEU A 166 5.36 8.28 2.07
CA LEU A 166 5.98 7.65 3.25
C LEU A 166 5.04 7.63 4.47
N PHE A 167 4.32 8.72 4.73
CA PHE A 167 3.36 8.76 5.83
C PHE A 167 2.11 7.91 5.59
N VAL A 168 1.60 7.85 4.36
CA VAL A 168 0.49 6.95 4.03
C VAL A 168 0.90 5.50 4.30
N SER A 169 2.07 5.07 3.83
CA SER A 169 2.62 3.74 4.12
C SER A 169 2.83 3.50 5.62
N PHE A 170 3.34 4.49 6.35
CA PHE A 170 3.49 4.42 7.81
C PHE A 170 2.16 4.16 8.50
N MET A 171 1.11 4.89 8.13
CA MET A 171 -0.20 4.76 8.77
C MET A 171 -0.93 3.49 8.37
N PHE A 172 -0.76 3.01 7.13
CA PHE A 172 -1.22 1.67 6.76
C PHE A 172 -0.57 0.59 7.61
N LEU A 173 0.74 0.67 7.84
CA LEU A 173 1.44 -0.29 8.68
C LEU A 173 1.02 -0.18 10.16
N GLN A 174 0.67 1.01 10.63
CA GLN A 174 0.11 1.23 11.96
C GLN A 174 -1.35 0.77 12.08
N GLY A 175 -2.05 0.57 10.96
CA GLY A 175 -3.48 0.28 10.90
C GLY A 175 -4.39 1.50 11.08
N ASP A 176 -3.85 2.72 10.98
CA ASP A 176 -4.62 3.97 11.03
C ASP A 176 -5.08 4.38 9.62
N THR A 177 -6.15 3.75 9.15
CA THR A 177 -6.72 3.98 7.81
C THR A 177 -7.29 5.39 7.63
N HIS A 178 -7.74 6.03 8.71
CA HIS A 178 -8.29 7.38 8.69
C HIS A 178 -7.19 8.41 8.43
N SER A 179 -6.11 8.37 9.20
CA SER A 179 -5.01 9.31 9.01
C SER A 179 -4.33 9.05 7.65
N ALA A 180 -4.19 7.78 7.24
CA ALA A 180 -3.74 7.40 5.88
C ALA A 180 -4.58 8.09 4.79
N TYR A 181 -5.91 8.06 4.93
CA TYR A 181 -6.82 8.77 4.03
C TYR A 181 -6.57 10.28 4.01
N CYS A 182 -6.41 10.93 5.18
CA CYS A 182 -6.19 12.37 5.25
C CYS A 182 -4.93 12.80 4.48
N HIS A 183 -3.82 12.07 4.66
CA HIS A 183 -2.57 12.34 3.94
C HIS A 183 -2.69 12.03 2.45
N LEU A 184 -3.35 10.92 2.08
CA LEU A 184 -3.59 10.57 0.68
C LEU A 184 -4.41 11.66 -0.02
N ARG A 185 -5.49 12.15 0.61
CA ARG A 185 -6.33 13.23 0.06
C ARG A 185 -5.56 14.52 -0.14
N GLY A 186 -4.74 14.92 0.84
CA GLY A 186 -3.88 16.09 0.74
C GLY A 186 -2.87 15.96 -0.41
N GLY A 187 -2.21 14.80 -0.52
CA GLY A 187 -1.28 14.50 -1.60
C GLY A 187 -1.94 14.52 -2.98
N LEU A 188 -3.14 13.95 -3.14
CA LEU A 188 -3.87 13.97 -4.41
C LEU A 188 -4.27 15.38 -4.86
N LYS A 189 -4.64 16.26 -3.93
CA LYS A 189 -4.90 17.69 -4.24
C LYS A 189 -3.63 18.37 -4.76
N LEU A 190 -2.52 18.20 -4.08
CA LEU A 190 -1.23 18.75 -4.50
C LEU A 190 -0.74 18.15 -5.82
N LEU A 191 -0.98 16.86 -6.06
CA LEU A 191 -0.64 16.19 -7.30
C LEU A 191 -1.47 16.70 -8.49
N LYS A 192 -2.73 17.10 -8.26
CA LYS A 192 -3.54 17.79 -9.26
C LYS A 192 -2.96 19.15 -9.61
N GLU A 193 -2.55 19.93 -8.61
CA GLU A 193 -1.87 21.22 -8.80
C GLU A 193 -0.56 21.05 -9.58
N TRP A 194 0.25 20.05 -9.22
CA TRP A 194 1.47 19.70 -9.95
C TRP A 194 1.20 19.56 -11.45
N ARG A 195 0.17 18.80 -11.83
CA ARG A 195 -0.19 18.58 -13.24
C ARG A 195 -0.57 19.87 -13.97
N THR A 196 -1.28 20.79 -13.30
CA THR A 196 -1.66 22.07 -13.91
C THR A 196 -0.48 23.01 -14.12
N THR A 197 0.58 22.86 -13.31
CA THR A 197 1.82 23.64 -13.43
C THR A 197 2.87 22.99 -14.32
N ASP A 198 2.67 21.72 -14.71
CA ASP A 198 3.58 21.00 -15.59
C ASP A 198 3.27 21.38 -17.04
N MET A 199 4.26 21.94 -17.75
CA MET A 199 4.14 22.12 -19.19
C MET A 199 3.94 20.73 -19.83
N PRO A 200 3.09 20.60 -20.87
CA PRO A 200 2.83 19.31 -21.52
C PRO A 200 4.14 18.77 -22.12
N GLY A 201 4.80 17.90 -21.36
CA GLY A 201 6.07 17.27 -21.66
C GLY A 201 6.42 16.30 -20.55
N TYR A 202 6.48 15.02 -20.89
CA TYR A 202 6.79 13.83 -20.09
C TYR A 202 7.69 14.05 -18.85
N SER A 203 7.18 14.62 -17.77
CA SER A 203 7.88 14.67 -16.50
C SER A 203 7.92 13.26 -15.92
N THR A 204 9.10 12.63 -16.02
CA THR A 204 9.35 11.28 -15.49
C THR A 204 9.07 11.20 -13.99
N THR A 205 9.28 12.29 -13.25
CA THR A 205 8.92 12.36 -11.83
C THR A 205 7.40 12.41 -11.65
N GLY A 206 6.70 13.18 -12.48
CA GLY A 206 5.25 13.26 -12.46
C GLY A 206 4.61 11.89 -12.64
N SER A 207 5.00 11.13 -13.67
CA SER A 207 4.45 9.79 -13.92
C SER A 207 4.72 8.81 -12.78
N VAL A 208 5.92 8.84 -12.18
CA VAL A 208 6.27 8.02 -11.02
C VAL A 208 5.37 8.34 -9.82
N LEU A 209 5.16 9.63 -9.54
CA LEU A 209 4.26 10.06 -8.46
C LEU A 209 2.80 9.66 -8.76
N MET A 210 2.32 9.83 -9.99
CA MET A 210 0.98 9.38 -10.36
C MET A 210 0.79 7.87 -10.17
N LYS A 211 1.79 7.06 -10.57
CA LYS A 211 1.76 5.59 -10.43
C LYS A 211 1.66 5.19 -8.96
N VAL A 212 2.55 5.69 -8.09
CA VAL A 212 2.52 5.33 -6.67
C VAL A 212 1.25 5.81 -5.96
N PHE A 213 0.74 7.01 -6.28
CA PHE A 213 -0.51 7.50 -5.71
C PHE A 213 -1.73 6.68 -6.16
N ALA A 214 -1.74 6.17 -7.39
CA ALA A 214 -2.75 5.20 -7.84
C ALA A 214 -2.69 3.91 -7.03
N HIS A 215 -1.49 3.38 -6.76
CA HIS A 215 -1.31 2.20 -5.92
C HIS A 215 -1.80 2.45 -4.48
N LEU A 216 -1.43 3.56 -3.86
CA LEU A 216 -1.88 3.92 -2.51
C LEU A 216 -3.40 4.07 -2.44
N GLN A 217 -4.03 4.61 -3.49
CA GLN A 217 -5.48 4.72 -3.54
C GLN A 217 -6.16 3.35 -3.64
N LEU A 218 -5.63 2.44 -4.45
CA LEU A 218 -6.11 1.06 -4.48
C LEU A 218 -5.99 0.39 -3.11
N GLN A 219 -4.83 0.52 -2.46
CA GLN A 219 -4.60 -0.03 -1.13
C GLN A 219 -5.60 0.55 -0.12
N TRP A 220 -5.79 1.86 -0.11
CA TRP A 220 -6.79 2.50 0.75
C TRP A 220 -8.19 1.92 0.51
N SER A 221 -8.61 1.77 -0.75
CA SER A 221 -9.91 1.17 -1.11
C SER A 221 -10.09 -0.25 -0.57
N THR A 222 -9.01 -1.04 -0.42
CA THR A 222 -9.11 -2.38 0.21
C THR A 222 -9.24 -2.36 1.72
N PHE A 223 -8.83 -1.26 2.38
CA PHE A 223 -8.90 -1.09 3.83
C PHE A 223 -10.10 -0.27 4.29
N ALA A 224 -10.73 0.48 3.37
CA ALA A 224 -11.87 1.34 3.65
C ALA A 224 -13.10 0.49 3.95
N ASP A 225 -13.33 0.23 5.24
CA ASP A 225 -14.56 -0.38 5.73
C ASP A 225 -15.71 0.63 5.62
N GLU A 226 -16.81 0.25 4.96
CA GLU A 226 -17.97 1.11 4.67
C GLU A 226 -18.56 1.75 5.95
N VAL A 227 -18.48 1.04 7.08
CA VAL A 227 -19.04 1.49 8.37
C VAL A 227 -18.34 2.73 8.91
N PHE A 228 -17.05 2.92 8.63
CA PHE A 228 -16.30 4.09 9.10
C PHE A 228 -16.48 5.32 8.22
N ILE A 229 -17.14 5.19 7.06
CA ILE A 229 -17.33 6.26 6.09
C ILE A 229 -18.44 7.24 6.54
N GLU A 230 -19.40 6.79 7.36
CA GLU A 230 -20.57 7.58 7.74
C GLU A 230 -20.32 8.62 8.85
N GLU A 231 -19.35 8.43 9.75
CA GLU A 231 -19.22 9.29 10.95
C GLU A 231 -18.32 10.53 10.81
N VAL A 232 -17.58 10.70 9.71
CA VAL A 232 -16.63 11.82 9.58
C VAL A 232 -16.82 12.57 8.27
N ASP A 233 -17.66 13.60 8.36
CA ASP A 233 -17.67 14.82 7.55
C ASP A 233 -18.21 14.72 6.10
N SER A 234 -19.25 15.50 5.80
CA SER A 234 -19.96 15.60 4.51
C SER A 234 -19.07 16.00 3.31
N ASN A 235 -17.81 16.35 3.55
CA ASN A 235 -16.77 16.68 2.58
C ASN A 235 -15.86 15.49 2.18
N ARG A 236 -16.14 14.26 2.64
CA ARG A 236 -15.32 13.06 2.35
C ARG A 236 -15.27 12.62 0.88
N PHE A 237 -16.27 12.98 0.08
CA PHE A 237 -16.36 12.55 -1.33
C PHE A 237 -15.61 13.47 -2.31
N ASP A 238 -14.90 14.47 -1.78
CA ASP A 238 -14.13 15.46 -2.54
C ASP A 238 -12.63 15.11 -2.62
N VAL A 239 -12.30 13.81 -2.60
CA VAL A 239 -10.98 13.38 -3.06
C VAL A 239 -10.97 13.63 -4.56
N PRO A 240 -10.00 14.38 -5.11
CA PRO A 240 -9.73 14.35 -6.54
C PRO A 240 -9.29 12.91 -6.84
N TYR A 241 -10.25 12.04 -7.15
CA TYR A 241 -9.95 10.72 -7.65
C TYR A 241 -9.09 10.95 -8.89
N MET A 242 -7.96 10.25 -8.98
CA MET A 242 -7.14 10.39 -10.18
C MET A 242 -7.99 9.88 -11.35
N GLU A 243 -8.29 10.78 -12.28
CA GLU A 243 -9.13 10.53 -13.45
C GLU A 243 -8.68 9.26 -14.18
N ILE A 244 -9.59 8.28 -14.26
CA ILE A 244 -9.42 7.06 -15.05
C ILE A 244 -9.89 7.41 -16.46
N ASN A 245 -9.18 8.33 -17.12
CA ASN A 245 -9.60 8.82 -18.44
C ASN A 245 -9.24 7.86 -19.57
N ASP A 246 -8.27 6.96 -19.36
CA ASP A 246 -7.75 6.12 -20.43
C ASP A 246 -7.51 4.69 -19.93
N LEU A 247 -8.56 3.86 -19.96
CA LEU A 247 -8.39 2.41 -19.89
C LEU A 247 -8.10 1.93 -21.31
N SER A 248 -6.82 1.67 -21.60
CA SER A 248 -6.36 0.99 -22.82
C SER A 248 -6.80 -0.48 -22.83
N LEU A 249 -8.10 -0.73 -22.95
CA LEU A 249 -8.66 -2.08 -23.03
C LEU A 249 -8.30 -2.76 -24.36
N GLU A 250 -8.04 -1.97 -25.42
CA GLU A 250 -7.73 -2.45 -26.76
C GLU A 250 -6.25 -2.80 -26.96
N GLU A 251 -5.34 -2.18 -26.19
CA GLU A 251 -3.90 -2.44 -26.32
C GLU A 251 -3.52 -3.83 -25.77
N PRO A 252 -2.63 -4.58 -26.44
CA PRO A 252 -2.17 -5.87 -25.94
C PRO A 252 -1.40 -5.72 -24.62
N THR A 253 -1.65 -6.63 -23.68
CA THR A 253 -1.00 -6.67 -22.37
C THR A 253 0.17 -7.65 -22.41
N ASP A 254 1.26 -7.21 -23.03
CA ASP A 254 2.45 -8.02 -23.36
C ASP A 254 3.55 -8.01 -22.30
N SER A 255 3.36 -7.32 -21.17
CA SER A 255 4.32 -7.26 -20.06
C SER A 255 3.65 -7.28 -18.69
N LEU A 256 4.38 -7.76 -17.68
CA LEU A 256 3.93 -7.77 -16.28
C LEU A 256 3.67 -6.35 -15.76
N GLU A 257 4.44 -5.36 -16.22
CA GLU A 257 4.24 -3.96 -15.85
C GLU A 257 2.93 -3.41 -16.39
N LYS A 258 2.63 -3.65 -17.68
CA LYS A 258 1.36 -3.25 -18.29
C LYS A 258 0.18 -3.94 -17.61
N ALA A 259 0.32 -5.24 -17.30
CA ALA A 259 -0.71 -5.99 -16.57
C ALA A 259 -0.95 -5.39 -15.17
N GLY A 260 0.12 -5.09 -14.42
CA GLY A 260 0.03 -4.47 -13.10
C GLY A 260 -0.67 -3.10 -13.15
N SER A 261 -0.28 -2.24 -14.09
CA SER A 261 -0.89 -0.92 -14.29
C SER A 261 -2.38 -1.01 -14.64
N LEU A 262 -2.75 -1.95 -15.52
CA LEU A 262 -4.13 -2.22 -15.89
C LEU A 262 -4.95 -2.68 -14.69
N LEU A 263 -4.47 -3.67 -13.93
CA LEU A 263 -5.19 -4.18 -12.76
C LEU A 263 -5.29 -3.14 -11.64
N VAL A 264 -4.29 -2.26 -11.47
CA VAL A 264 -4.41 -1.15 -10.52
C VAL A 264 -5.51 -0.19 -10.94
N SER A 265 -5.58 0.15 -12.23
CA SER A 265 -6.61 1.04 -12.77
C SER A 265 -8.02 0.43 -12.64
N LEU A 266 -8.17 -0.85 -12.98
CA LEU A 266 -9.44 -1.56 -12.85
C LEU A 266 -9.83 -1.80 -11.38
N GLY A 267 -8.87 -2.14 -10.52
CA GLY A 267 -9.08 -2.30 -9.08
C GLY A 267 -9.59 -1.02 -8.44
N ARG A 268 -8.98 0.13 -8.79
CA ARG A 268 -9.47 1.44 -8.35
C ARG A 268 -10.89 1.70 -8.85
N LEU A 269 -11.23 1.30 -10.07
CA LEU A 269 -12.57 1.49 -10.62
C LEU A 269 -13.61 0.69 -9.84
N VAL A 270 -13.36 -0.60 -9.57
CA VAL A 270 -14.34 -1.51 -8.96
C VAL A 270 -14.40 -1.44 -7.43
N LEU A 271 -13.34 -0.95 -6.77
CA LEU A 271 -13.27 -0.79 -5.31
C LEU A 271 -13.46 0.67 -4.86
N THR A 272 -13.97 1.55 -5.72
CA THR A 272 -14.25 2.94 -5.31
C THR A 272 -15.39 2.95 -4.28
N PRO A 273 -15.21 3.53 -3.08
CA PRO A 273 -16.28 3.64 -2.10
C PRO A 273 -17.44 4.49 -2.62
N ARG A 274 -18.67 4.08 -2.32
CA ARG A 274 -19.90 4.75 -2.76
C ARG A 274 -20.04 6.13 -2.10
N PRO A 275 -20.28 7.23 -2.86
CA PRO A 275 -20.81 8.44 -2.28
C PRO A 275 -22.25 8.23 -1.83
N SER A 276 -22.46 8.24 -0.51
CA SER A 276 -23.80 8.31 0.07
C SER A 276 -24.41 9.66 -0.30
N GLY A 277 -25.32 9.67 -1.28
CA GLY A 277 -26.25 10.79 -1.49
C GLY A 277 -25.88 11.86 -2.52
N THR A 278 -24.81 11.73 -3.31
CA THR A 278 -24.58 12.64 -4.44
C THR A 278 -24.41 11.88 -5.75
N SER A 279 -25.24 12.25 -6.71
CA SER A 279 -25.13 11.93 -8.14
C SER A 279 -23.86 12.55 -8.72
N SER A 280 -22.68 12.06 -8.34
CA SER A 280 -21.43 12.38 -9.03
C SER A 280 -21.34 11.52 -10.30
N PRO A 281 -21.51 12.07 -11.51
CA PRO A 281 -21.78 11.28 -12.71
C PRO A 281 -20.52 10.77 -13.44
N GLY A 282 -19.31 11.06 -12.95
CA GLY A 282 -18.08 10.86 -13.73
C GLY A 282 -17.52 9.43 -13.72
N TYR A 283 -17.27 8.86 -12.55
CA TYR A 283 -16.60 7.55 -12.42
C TYR A 283 -17.57 6.38 -12.52
N CYS A 284 -18.79 6.59 -12.04
CA CYS A 284 -19.88 5.64 -12.09
C CYS A 284 -20.24 5.24 -13.52
N THR A 285 -20.09 6.13 -14.50
CA THR A 285 -20.47 5.87 -15.90
C THR A 285 -19.46 5.03 -16.67
N VAL A 286 -18.17 5.05 -16.30
CA VAL A 286 -17.12 4.26 -17.00
C VAL A 286 -17.31 2.77 -16.77
N LEU A 287 -17.51 2.34 -15.52
CA LEU A 287 -17.76 0.93 -15.22
C LEU A 287 -19.07 0.46 -15.86
N ASP A 288 -20.13 1.27 -15.80
CA ASP A 288 -21.43 0.92 -16.38
C ASP A 288 -21.38 0.82 -17.92
N SER A 289 -20.66 1.73 -18.59
CA SER A 289 -20.54 1.73 -20.06
C SER A 289 -19.56 0.70 -20.61
N ARG A 290 -18.46 0.41 -19.90
CA ARG A 290 -17.37 -0.47 -20.38
C ARG A 290 -17.31 -1.82 -19.67
N ARG A 291 -18.29 -2.19 -18.84
CA ARG A 291 -18.30 -3.45 -18.06
C ARG A 291 -17.94 -4.67 -18.89
N MET A 292 -18.66 -4.90 -19.99
CA MET A 292 -18.43 -6.07 -20.83
C MET A 292 -17.04 -6.07 -21.46
N ALA A 293 -16.53 -4.90 -21.87
CA ALA A 293 -15.18 -4.77 -22.37
C ALA A 293 -14.12 -5.10 -21.30
N ILE A 294 -14.34 -4.69 -20.05
CA ILE A 294 -13.47 -5.01 -18.91
C ILE A 294 -13.48 -6.52 -18.64
N LEU A 295 -14.67 -7.12 -18.54
CA LEU A 295 -14.81 -8.56 -18.29
C LEU A 295 -14.16 -9.40 -19.40
N ASN A 296 -14.39 -9.02 -20.66
CA ASN A 296 -13.77 -9.67 -21.82
C ASN A 296 -12.25 -9.50 -21.80
N LYS A 297 -11.74 -8.31 -21.46
CA LYS A 297 -10.30 -8.04 -21.37
C LYS A 297 -9.64 -8.92 -20.31
N LEU A 298 -10.23 -9.02 -19.11
CA LEU A 298 -9.71 -9.87 -18.02
C LEU A 298 -9.73 -11.35 -18.39
N GLN A 299 -10.81 -11.83 -19.00
CA GLN A 299 -10.90 -13.22 -19.46
C GLN A 299 -9.85 -13.52 -20.54
N HIS A 300 -9.77 -12.66 -21.56
CA HIS A 300 -8.81 -12.82 -22.63
C HIS A 300 -7.37 -12.84 -22.11
N TRP A 301 -7.00 -11.87 -21.28
CA TRP A 301 -5.68 -11.82 -20.66
C TRP A 301 -5.38 -13.06 -19.81
N THR A 302 -6.37 -13.57 -19.06
CA THR A 302 -6.21 -14.79 -18.25
C THR A 302 -5.96 -16.01 -19.14
N THR A 303 -6.72 -16.15 -20.24
CA THR A 303 -6.53 -17.24 -21.21
C THR A 303 -5.18 -17.16 -21.91
N GLU A 304 -4.76 -15.97 -22.36
CA GLU A 304 -3.44 -15.76 -22.95
C GLU A 304 -2.33 -16.13 -21.98
N LEU A 305 -2.45 -15.68 -20.72
CA LEU A 305 -1.47 -15.96 -19.69
C LEU A 305 -1.36 -17.47 -19.39
N ASP A 306 -2.48 -18.17 -19.25
CA ASP A 306 -2.49 -19.62 -19.00
C ASP A 306 -1.87 -20.38 -20.19
N ASN A 307 -2.20 -19.99 -21.43
CA ASN A 307 -1.58 -20.56 -22.62
C ASN A 307 -0.06 -20.32 -22.63
N SER A 308 0.39 -19.09 -22.36
CA SER A 308 1.82 -18.77 -22.28
C SER A 308 2.53 -19.58 -21.20
N MET A 309 1.91 -19.78 -20.04
CA MET A 309 2.48 -20.61 -18.96
C MET A 309 2.58 -22.09 -19.35
N THR A 310 1.60 -22.63 -20.08
CA THR A 310 1.69 -24.02 -20.58
C THR A 310 2.79 -24.20 -21.63
N CYS A 311 3.02 -23.20 -22.47
CA CYS A 311 4.07 -23.22 -23.50
C CYS A 311 5.48 -22.99 -22.95
N ALA A 312 5.65 -22.14 -21.93
CA ALA A 312 6.95 -21.76 -21.39
C ALA A 312 7.60 -22.83 -20.49
N GLY A 313 6.82 -23.77 -19.95
CA GLY A 313 7.30 -24.72 -18.93
C GLY A 313 7.72 -24.03 -17.62
N ASN A 314 8.19 -24.80 -16.62
CA ASN A 314 8.59 -24.31 -15.28
C ASN A 314 9.92 -23.51 -15.28
N THR A 315 10.17 -22.65 -16.27
CA THR A 315 11.44 -21.90 -16.43
C THR A 315 11.44 -20.52 -15.79
N LEU A 316 10.33 -20.08 -15.19
CA LEU A 316 10.19 -18.75 -14.58
C LEU A 316 10.90 -18.65 -13.22
N ILE A 317 11.53 -17.50 -12.97
CA ILE A 317 12.17 -17.18 -11.68
C ILE A 317 11.08 -17.10 -10.60
N LEU A 318 11.41 -17.44 -9.35
CA LEU A 318 10.48 -17.42 -8.21
C LEU A 318 9.77 -16.06 -8.04
N ARG A 319 10.49 -14.96 -8.29
CA ARG A 319 9.94 -13.59 -8.28
C ARG A 319 8.80 -13.45 -9.29
N ASP A 320 9.03 -13.86 -10.54
CA ASP A 320 8.05 -13.77 -11.62
C ASP A 320 6.81 -14.63 -11.31
N ASN A 321 7.00 -15.83 -10.73
CA ASN A 321 5.90 -16.67 -10.28
C ASN A 321 5.04 -16.00 -9.20
N THR A 322 5.67 -15.26 -8.28
CA THR A 322 4.95 -14.53 -7.23
C THR A 322 4.16 -13.37 -7.81
N ILE A 323 4.77 -12.58 -8.71
CA ILE A 323 4.11 -11.48 -9.44
C ILE A 323 2.90 -12.01 -10.21
N LEU A 324 3.08 -13.10 -10.96
CA LEU A 324 2.00 -13.74 -11.71
C LEU A 324 0.86 -14.21 -10.81
N THR A 325 1.18 -14.79 -9.65
CA THR A 325 0.16 -15.23 -8.68
C THR A 325 -0.64 -14.04 -8.15
N VAL A 326 0.02 -12.92 -7.87
CA VAL A 326 -0.62 -11.66 -7.44
C VAL A 326 -1.52 -11.09 -8.54
N LEU A 327 -1.03 -11.06 -9.79
CA LEU A 327 -1.82 -10.58 -10.93
C LEU A 327 -3.05 -11.45 -11.17
N LYS A 328 -2.92 -12.79 -11.12
CA LYS A 328 -4.06 -13.71 -11.23
C LYS A 328 -5.07 -13.51 -10.10
N LEU A 329 -4.58 -13.35 -8.86
CA LEU A 329 -5.45 -13.09 -7.71
C LEU A 329 -6.27 -11.82 -7.91
N TRP A 330 -5.60 -10.72 -8.28
CA TRP A 330 -6.27 -9.44 -8.52
C TRP A 330 -7.23 -9.50 -9.71
N SER A 331 -6.89 -10.22 -10.78
CA SER A 331 -7.80 -10.44 -11.91
C SER A 331 -9.10 -11.13 -11.48
N GLU A 332 -9.02 -12.18 -10.65
CA GLU A 332 -10.20 -12.85 -10.11
C GLU A 332 -11.07 -11.92 -9.25
N ILE A 333 -10.44 -11.17 -8.33
CA ILE A 333 -11.16 -10.24 -7.46
C ILE A 333 -11.84 -9.14 -8.28
N ILE A 334 -11.11 -8.52 -9.21
CA ILE A 334 -11.66 -7.45 -10.06
C ILE A 334 -12.78 -7.97 -10.94
N TYR A 335 -12.65 -9.18 -11.49
CA TYR A 335 -13.69 -9.81 -12.29
C TYR A 335 -14.98 -10.01 -11.48
N ILE A 336 -14.87 -10.57 -10.27
CA ILE A 336 -16.03 -10.74 -9.37
C ILE A 336 -16.68 -9.39 -9.09
N MET A 337 -15.90 -8.39 -8.66
CA MET A 337 -16.42 -7.07 -8.32
C MET A 337 -17.10 -6.38 -9.51
N ALA A 338 -16.48 -6.41 -10.69
CA ALA A 338 -17.05 -5.83 -11.92
C ALA A 338 -18.34 -6.53 -12.36
N ALA A 339 -18.42 -7.87 -12.21
CA ALA A 339 -19.57 -8.66 -12.61
C ALA A 339 -20.74 -8.58 -11.61
N THR A 340 -20.42 -8.37 -10.33
CA THR A 340 -21.40 -8.31 -9.22
C THR A 340 -21.68 -6.87 -8.78
N GLU A 341 -21.52 -5.88 -9.65
CA GLU A 341 -21.74 -4.47 -9.27
C GLU A 341 -23.15 -4.23 -8.69
N ALA A 342 -23.25 -3.54 -7.54
CA ALA A 342 -24.48 -3.28 -6.75
C ALA A 342 -25.66 -2.70 -7.55
N ARG A 343 -25.36 -2.03 -8.67
CA ARG A 343 -26.31 -1.29 -9.50
C ARG A 343 -27.24 -2.17 -10.34
N LEU A 344 -26.94 -3.46 -10.47
CA LEU A 344 -27.73 -4.38 -11.28
C LEU A 344 -29.04 -4.82 -10.62
N GLY A 345 -29.26 -4.46 -9.34
CA GLY A 345 -30.33 -5.04 -8.54
C GLY A 345 -30.03 -6.51 -8.25
N GLY A 346 -29.97 -6.87 -6.98
CA GLY A 346 -29.69 -8.24 -6.61
C GLY A 346 -29.43 -8.37 -5.13
N SER A 347 -29.96 -9.45 -4.57
CA SER A 347 -29.57 -9.93 -3.24
C SER A 347 -28.07 -10.27 -3.22
N GLU A 348 -27.48 -10.32 -2.03
CA GLU A 348 -26.10 -10.81 -1.82
C GLU A 348 -25.87 -12.19 -2.46
N THR A 349 -26.92 -12.96 -2.72
CA THR A 349 -26.88 -14.26 -3.44
C THR A 349 -26.29 -14.17 -4.85
N ARG A 350 -26.16 -12.99 -5.45
CA ARG A 350 -25.48 -12.83 -6.76
C ARG A 350 -24.01 -13.26 -6.73
N PHE A 351 -23.36 -13.21 -5.57
CA PHE A 351 -21.97 -13.67 -5.42
C PHE A 351 -21.86 -15.20 -5.52
N ASP A 352 -22.97 -15.94 -5.32
CA ASP A 352 -22.98 -17.42 -5.36
C ASP A 352 -22.58 -17.96 -6.74
N ALA A 353 -22.92 -17.23 -7.82
CA ALA A 353 -22.54 -17.58 -9.18
C ALA A 353 -21.02 -17.60 -9.41
N PHE A 354 -20.24 -16.95 -8.54
CA PHE A 354 -18.78 -16.80 -8.65
C PHE A 354 -18.01 -17.65 -7.64
N HIS A 355 -18.65 -18.68 -7.07
CA HIS A 355 -18.01 -19.58 -6.09
C HIS A 355 -16.68 -20.17 -6.58
N LEU A 356 -16.58 -20.52 -7.87
CA LEU A 356 -15.35 -21.03 -8.47
C LEU A 356 -14.23 -19.96 -8.50
N ASN A 357 -14.56 -18.73 -8.87
CA ASN A 357 -13.60 -17.61 -8.86
C ASN A 357 -13.09 -17.34 -7.44
N PHE A 358 -13.97 -17.34 -6.43
CA PHE A 358 -13.57 -17.24 -5.02
C PHE A 358 -12.65 -18.41 -4.61
N GLY A 359 -12.97 -19.63 -5.02
CA GLY A 359 -12.12 -20.80 -4.79
C GLY A 359 -10.71 -20.63 -5.36
N ARG A 360 -10.60 -20.12 -6.60
CA ARG A 360 -9.31 -19.81 -7.25
C ARG A 360 -8.57 -18.69 -6.52
N ALA A 361 -9.24 -17.59 -6.18
CA ALA A 361 -8.66 -16.49 -5.42
C ALA A 361 -8.09 -16.96 -4.07
N VAL A 362 -8.85 -17.80 -3.33
CA VAL A 362 -8.38 -18.38 -2.06
C VAL A 362 -7.17 -19.29 -2.26
N ALA A 363 -7.14 -20.09 -3.33
CA ALA A 363 -5.99 -20.94 -3.64
C ALA A 363 -4.73 -20.12 -3.95
N LEU A 364 -4.85 -19.07 -4.76
CA LEU A 364 -3.76 -18.15 -5.09
C LEU A 364 -3.24 -17.41 -3.84
N ALA A 365 -4.14 -16.92 -2.98
CA ALA A 365 -3.77 -16.28 -1.73
C ALA A 365 -3.00 -17.23 -0.79
N LYS A 366 -3.37 -18.51 -0.73
CA LYS A 366 -2.63 -19.52 0.04
C LYS A 366 -1.20 -19.70 -0.49
N ILE A 367 -1.00 -19.71 -1.81
CA ILE A 367 0.33 -19.80 -2.41
C ILE A 367 1.18 -18.62 -1.94
N LEU A 368 0.67 -17.39 -2.03
CA LEU A 368 1.40 -16.18 -1.62
C LEU A 368 1.82 -16.18 -0.14
N LEU A 369 0.94 -16.66 0.74
CA LEU A 369 1.23 -16.77 2.18
C LEU A 369 2.28 -17.84 2.50
N LEU A 370 2.43 -18.85 1.65
CA LEU A 370 3.43 -19.91 1.82
C LEU A 370 4.76 -19.57 1.12
N SER A 371 4.73 -18.69 0.12
CA SER A 371 5.91 -18.25 -0.62
C SER A 371 6.68 -17.10 0.04
N THR A 372 6.16 -16.50 1.12
CA THR A 372 6.87 -15.47 1.88
C THR A 372 7.87 -16.14 2.84
N PRO A 373 9.19 -15.93 2.70
CA PRO A 373 10.15 -16.45 3.66
C PRO A 373 9.93 -15.79 5.04
N ALA A 374 10.02 -16.61 6.09
CA ALA A 374 9.83 -16.23 7.48
C ALA A 374 10.95 -15.31 8.02
#